data_AF-A0A920ETB8-F1
#
_entry.id   AF-A0A920ETB8-F1
#
_cell.length_a   1.000
_cell.length_b   1.000
_cell.length_c   1.000
_cell.angle_alpha   90.00
_cell.angle_beta   90.00
_cell.angle_gamma   90.00
#
_symmetry.space_group_name_H-M   'P 1'
#
loop_
_entity.id
_entity.type
_entity.pdbx_description
1 polymer ?
#
loop_
_entity_poly.entity_id
_entity_poly.type
_entity_poly.pdbx_seq_one_letter_code
_entity_poly.pdbx_strand_id
1 'polypeptide(L)'
;MSKYSELVKEHSSMLEGKGTAWAALNPEYIARMQLQNRFNTGLDIARYTADILRKDMADYDADSASYTQSLAAGTALPLSK
;
A
#
# COMPACT_ATOMS: atom_id res chain seq x y z
N MET A 1 10.76 -2.21 -13.55
CA MET A 1 10.78 -0.78 -13.14
C MET A 1 10.21 -0.71 -11.73
N SER A 2 10.61 0.26 -10.92
CA SER A 2 10.02 0.44 -9.57
C SER A 2 8.61 1.02 -9.70
N LYS A 3 7.67 0.59 -8.86
CA LYS A 3 6.29 1.12 -8.81
C LYS A 3 6.25 2.64 -8.63
N TYR A 4 7.26 3.21 -7.99
CA TYR A 4 7.45 4.66 -7.90
C TYR A 4 7.71 5.31 -9.26
N SER A 5 8.67 4.77 -10.02
CA SER A 5 9.03 5.32 -11.33
C SER A 5 7.89 5.23 -12.33
N GLU A 6 7.05 4.20 -12.23
CA GLU A 6 5.84 4.04 -13.04
C GLU A 6 4.80 5.10 -12.70
N LEU A 7 4.49 5.30 -11.41
CA LEU A 7 3.54 6.32 -10.97
C LEU A 7 3.99 7.74 -11.34
N VAL A 8 5.27 8.06 -11.20
CA VAL A 8 5.81 9.38 -11.61
C VAL A 8 5.56 9.62 -13.10
N LYS A 9 5.80 8.61 -13.94
CA LYS A 9 5.59 8.70 -15.39
C LYS A 9 4.11 8.81 -15.76
N GLU A 10 3.24 8.09 -15.05
CA GLU A 10 1.79 8.16 -15.24
C GLU A 10 1.27 9.56 -14.90
N HIS A 11 1.65 10.09 -13.74
CA HIS A 11 1.23 11.43 -13.31
C HIS A 11 1.83 12.55 -14.15
N SER A 12 3.07 12.42 -14.62
CA SER A 12 3.66 13.42 -15.52
C SER A 12 2.87 13.49 -16.83
N SER A 13 2.54 12.33 -17.43
CA SER A 13 1.75 12.27 -18.66
C SER A 13 0.32 12.80 -18.45
N MET A 14 -0.30 12.51 -17.29
CA MET A 14 -1.62 13.04 -16.95
C MET A 14 -1.61 14.56 -16.81
N LEU A 15 -0.56 15.13 -16.19
CA LEU A 15 -0.41 16.57 -16.00
C LEU A 15 -0.20 17.31 -17.32
N GLU A 16 0.61 16.76 -18.22
CA GLU A 16 0.80 17.30 -19.58
C GLU A 16 -0.53 17.41 -20.34
N GLY A 17 -1.42 16.42 -20.21
CA GLY A 17 -2.74 16.43 -20.85
C GLY A 17 -3.76 17.40 -20.25
N LYS A 18 -3.55 17.88 -19.01
CA LYS A 18 -4.45 18.81 -18.30
C LYS A 18 -4.10 20.29 -18.53
N GLY A 19 -2.97 20.58 -19.16
CA GLY A 19 -2.56 21.92 -19.57
C GLY A 19 -2.10 22.82 -18.43
N THR A 20 -1.99 24.12 -18.71
CA THR A 20 -1.38 25.13 -17.83
C THR A 20 -2.09 25.31 -16.49
N ALA A 21 -3.36 24.92 -16.38
CA ALA A 21 -4.12 24.98 -15.14
C ALA A 21 -3.48 24.15 -14.01
N TRP A 22 -2.75 23.09 -14.34
CA TRP A 22 -2.15 22.15 -13.38
C TRP A 22 -0.62 22.24 -13.32
N ALA A 23 -0.02 23.29 -13.91
CA ALA A 23 1.42 23.47 -14.03
C ALA A 23 2.18 23.61 -12.69
N ALA A 24 1.48 23.94 -11.60
CA ALA A 24 2.08 24.04 -10.26
C ALA A 24 2.19 22.68 -9.54
N LEU A 25 1.59 21.61 -10.06
CA LEU A 25 1.60 20.30 -9.44
C LEU A 25 2.87 19.53 -9.79
N ASN A 26 3.50 18.92 -8.79
CA ASN A 26 4.67 18.09 -8.99
C ASN A 26 4.30 16.58 -8.99
N PRO A 27 4.52 15.86 -10.11
CA PRO A 27 4.13 14.45 -10.24
C PRO A 27 4.85 13.53 -9.23
N GLU A 28 6.06 13.87 -8.79
CA GLU A 28 6.78 13.09 -7.78
C GLU A 28 6.11 13.15 -6.41
N TYR A 29 5.62 14.33 -6.03
CA TYR A 29 4.91 14.49 -4.75
C TYR A 29 3.61 13.70 -4.76
N ILE A 30 2.86 13.74 -5.87
CA ILE A 30 1.63 12.97 -6.05
C ILE A 30 1.93 11.46 -5.95
N ALA A 31 2.97 10.98 -6.65
CA ALA A 31 3.37 9.58 -6.61
C ALA A 31 3.75 9.13 -5.18
N ARG A 32 4.49 9.96 -4.42
CA ARG A 32 4.82 9.67 -3.01
C ARG A 32 3.59 9.62 -2.13
N MET A 33 2.67 10.58 -2.26
CA MET A 33 1.43 10.59 -1.49
C MET A 33 0.60 9.33 -1.74
N GLN A 34 0.49 8.91 -3.00
CA GLN A 34 -0.23 7.66 -3.34
C GLN A 34 0.46 6.41 -2.79
N LEU A 35 1.78 6.34 -2.86
CA LEU A 35 2.52 5.19 -2.31
C LEU A 35 2.44 5.11 -0.79
N GLN A 36 2.45 6.26 -0.10
CA GLN A 36 2.24 6.35 1.34
C GLN A 36 0.84 5.85 1.73
N ASN A 37 -0.16 6.06 0.88
CA ASN A 37 -1.50 5.53 1.05
C ASN A 37 -1.76 4.28 0.19
N ARG A 38 -0.96 3.23 0.39
CA ARG A 38 -1.05 1.99 -0.42
C ARG A 38 -2.43 1.33 -0.38
N PHE A 39 -3.12 1.38 0.76
CA PHE A 39 -4.44 0.78 0.94
C PHE A 39 -5.50 1.89 0.97
N ASN A 40 -6.18 2.06 -0.16
CA ASN A 40 -7.18 3.12 -0.31
C ASN A 40 -8.43 2.88 0.54
N THR A 41 -8.74 1.60 0.82
CA THR A 41 -9.93 1.22 1.59
C THR A 41 -9.59 0.15 2.63
N GLY A 42 -10.41 0.08 3.68
CA GLY A 42 -10.32 -0.99 4.67
C GLY A 42 -10.56 -2.39 4.07
N LEU A 43 -11.34 -2.48 2.99
CA LEU A 43 -11.55 -3.74 2.26
C LEU A 43 -10.28 -4.24 1.57
N ASP A 44 -9.41 -3.33 1.13
CA ASP A 44 -8.12 -3.70 0.54
C ASP A 44 -7.18 -4.28 1.60
N ILE A 45 -7.19 -3.71 2.81
CA ILE A 45 -6.46 -4.24 3.96
C ILE A 45 -6.98 -5.63 4.29
N ALA A 46 -8.29 -5.79 4.43
CA ALA A 46 -8.91 -7.06 4.81
C ALA A 46 -8.64 -8.18 3.80
N ARG A 47 -8.70 -7.89 2.49
CA ARG A 47 -8.37 -8.86 1.45
C ARG A 47 -6.89 -9.25 1.49
N TYR A 48 -6.01 -8.26 1.54
CA TYR A 48 -4.58 -8.49 1.60
C TYR A 48 -4.17 -9.33 2.82
N THR A 49 -4.73 -9.04 4.00
CA THR A 49 -4.44 -9.82 5.20
C THR A 49 -5.08 -11.21 5.16
N ALA A 50 -6.28 -11.36 4.60
CA ALA A 50 -6.91 -12.67 4.42
C ALA A 50 -6.10 -13.59 3.50
N ASP A 51 -5.52 -13.05 2.43
CA ASP A 51 -4.67 -13.81 1.51
C ASP A 51 -3.39 -14.32 2.21
N ILE A 52 -2.77 -13.48 3.04
CA ILE A 52 -1.60 -13.88 3.86
C ILE A 52 -1.98 -14.98 4.84
N LEU A 53 -3.08 -14.80 5.59
CA LEU A 53 -3.52 -15.80 6.56
C LEU A 53 -3.79 -17.16 5.91
N ARG A 54 -4.42 -17.19 4.74
CA ARG A 54 -4.66 -18.45 4.01
C ARG A 54 -3.38 -19.13 3.57
N LYS A 55 -2.39 -18.34 3.14
CA LYS A 55 -1.08 -18.87 2.79
C LYS A 55 -0.40 -19.48 4.02
N ASP A 56 -0.38 -18.75 5.13
CA ASP A 56 0.24 -19.21 6.38
C ASP A 56 -0.44 -20.49 6.89
N MET A 57 -1.77 -20.61 6.74
CA MET A 57 -2.50 -21.83 7.06
C MET A 57 -2.11 -23.02 6.17
N ALA A 58 -1.97 -22.79 4.86
CA ALA A 58 -1.54 -23.84 3.93
C ALA A 58 -0.09 -24.29 4.18
N ASP A 59 0.79 -23.35 4.55
CA ASP A 59 2.17 -23.63 4.92
C ASP A 59 2.22 -24.46 6.22
N TYR A 60 1.35 -24.16 7.19
CA TYR A 60 1.20 -24.96 8.42
C TYR A 60 0.64 -26.37 8.16
N ASP A 61 -0.36 -26.50 7.29
CA ASP A 61 -0.92 -27.80 6.90
C ASP A 61 0.15 -28.70 6.24
N ALA A 62 1.09 -28.09 5.52
CA ALA A 62 2.23 -28.79 4.91
C ALA A 62 3.34 -29.11 5.93
N ASP A 63 3.62 -28.19 6.86
CA ASP A 63 4.61 -28.36 7.92
C ASP A 63 4.15 -27.71 9.24
N SER A 64 3.83 -28.55 10.21
CA SER A 64 3.38 -28.13 11.55
C SER A 64 4.40 -27.30 12.34
N ALA A 65 5.68 -27.27 11.94
CA ALA A 65 6.68 -26.36 12.51
C ALA A 65 6.51 -24.91 12.03
N SER A 66 5.81 -24.67 10.91
CA SER A 66 5.56 -23.36 10.31
C SER A 66 4.36 -22.65 10.94
N TYR A 67 4.37 -22.48 12.27
CA TYR A 67 3.30 -21.80 12.99
C TYR A 67 3.48 -20.27 13.02
N THR A 68 2.38 -19.52 13.17
CA THR A 68 2.39 -18.06 13.32
C THR A 68 1.99 -17.64 14.73
N GLN A 69 2.52 -16.51 15.21
CA GLN A 69 2.25 -15.97 16.54
C GLN A 69 1.99 -14.46 16.49
N SER A 70 1.18 -13.97 17.42
CA SER A 70 0.94 -12.54 17.63
C SER A 70 0.73 -12.23 19.11
N LEU A 71 0.91 -10.96 19.48
CA LEU A 71 0.52 -10.44 20.78
C LEU A 71 -0.71 -9.55 20.60
N ALA A 72 -1.67 -9.66 21.50
CA ALA A 72 -2.86 -8.80 21.48
C ALA A 72 -2.46 -7.34 21.74
N ALA A 73 -2.78 -6.45 20.80
CA ALA A 73 -2.67 -5.01 20.99
C ALA A 73 -3.97 -4.49 21.62
N GLY A 74 -3.87 -3.79 22.76
CA GLY A 74 -5.04 -3.26 23.46
C GLY A 74 -5.68 -2.07 22.74
N THR A 75 -4.86 -1.11 22.31
CA THR A 75 -5.29 0.06 21.55
C THR A 75 -4.22 0.45 20.53
N ALA A 76 -4.64 1.09 19.44
CA ALA A 76 -3.70 1.70 18.50
C ALA A 76 -3.00 2.89 19.18
N LEU A 77 -1.67 2.97 19.04
CA LEU A 77 -0.91 4.09 19.57
C LEU A 77 -1.30 5.38 18.84
N PRO A 78 -1.49 6.50 19.57
CA PRO A 78 -1.72 7.78 18.93
C PRO A 78 -0.48 8.14 18.10
N LEU A 79 -0.71 8.48 16.83
CA LEU A 79 0.34 9.05 15.98
C LEU A 79 0.62 10.48 16.49
N SER A 80 1.70 10.68 17.23
CA SER A 80 2.23 12.03 17.47
C SER A 80 2.81 12.55 16.15
N LYS A 81 2.27 13.66 15.66
CA LYS A 81 2.87 14.43 14.56
C LYS A 81 4.18 15.06 14.98
#